data_AF-A0A6P3Q5N8-F1
#
_entry.id   AF-A0A6P3Q5N8-F1
#
_cell.length_a   1.000
_cell.length_b   1.000
_cell.length_c   1.000
_cell.angle_alpha   90.00
_cell.angle_beta   90.00
_cell.angle_gamma   90.00
#
_symmetry.space_group_name_H-M   'P 1'
#
loop_
_entity.id
_entity.type
_entity.pdbx_description
1 polymer ?
#
loop_
_entity_poly.entity_id
_entity_poly.type
_entity_poly.pdbx_seq_one_letter_code
_entity_poly.pdbx_strand_id
1 'polypeptide(L)'
;MSTTALITLVRGGGNQVRRRVLLSSRLLQDDRWVTPTCHSSTSESRCSRFDPDGSGHPTTWDNFGIWDNRIDEPILLPPSIKYGKPIPKISLENVGCASQIGKRKVNEDRFDFAQLTEEVLYFAVYDGHGGPAAADFCHTHMEKCIMDLLPKEKNLETVLTLAFLEIDEAFSSHAQLSADATLLTSGTTATVALLRDGIELVVASVGDSQAILCRKGKPMKLTIDHTPERKDEKERIKKCGGFVAWNSVGQPHVNGRLAMTRSLGDLDLKNSGVIAEPETKRIKLQHADDSFLVLTTDGINFMVNSQEICDFVNQCHDPSEAAHAVTEQAIQYGAEDNSTVVVVPFGAWGKYKNSEINFSFSRSFASSGRWA
;
A
#
# COMPACT_ATOMS: atom_id res chain seq x y z
N MET A 1 -30.87 11.99 56.10
CA MET A 1 -30.85 13.16 57.01
C MET A 1 -30.06 14.24 56.29
N SER A 2 -30.74 15.21 55.66
CA SER A 2 -30.88 16.62 56.11
C SER A 2 -29.51 17.32 56.23
N THR A 3 -29.18 18.44 55.59
CA THR A 3 -29.99 19.63 55.26
C THR A 3 -29.32 20.55 54.21
N THR A 4 -30.20 21.28 53.53
CA THR A 4 -30.15 22.38 52.57
C THR A 4 -29.38 23.66 52.99
N ALA A 5 -28.87 24.45 52.02
CA ALA A 5 -29.04 25.92 51.96
C ALA A 5 -28.71 26.51 50.57
N LEU A 6 -29.66 27.34 50.07
CA LEU A 6 -29.65 28.17 48.85
C LEU A 6 -28.79 29.43 49.00
N ILE A 7 -28.45 30.09 47.88
CA ILE A 7 -28.70 31.54 47.62
C ILE A 7 -28.73 31.83 46.11
N THR A 8 -29.68 32.67 45.72
CA THR A 8 -30.08 33.12 44.38
C THR A 8 -29.90 34.65 44.29
N LEU A 9 -29.56 35.21 43.12
CA LEU A 9 -29.74 36.64 42.76
C LEU A 9 -29.82 36.74 41.21
N VAL A 10 -31.02 36.88 40.60
CA VAL A 10 -31.68 38.13 40.08
C VAL A 10 -30.81 38.84 39.03
N ARG A 11 -31.08 38.82 37.70
CA ARG A 11 -32.23 39.23 36.83
C ARG A 11 -32.41 40.75 36.65
N GLY A 12 -32.29 41.21 35.41
CA GLY A 12 -32.81 42.48 34.86
C GLY A 12 -32.04 42.84 33.57
N GLY A 13 -32.63 43.17 32.41
CA GLY A 13 -34.03 43.29 31.97
C GLY A 13 -34.07 44.19 30.70
N GLY A 14 -34.89 43.81 29.69
CA GLY A 14 -35.43 44.65 28.59
C GLY A 14 -34.46 45.24 27.54
N ASN A 15 -34.79 45.47 26.27
CA ASN A 15 -36.08 45.51 25.60
C ASN A 15 -35.90 45.29 24.07
N GLN A 16 -36.87 44.60 23.47
CA GLN A 16 -37.14 44.59 22.03
C GLN A 16 -37.79 45.91 21.59
N VAL A 17 -37.49 46.38 20.38
CA VAL A 17 -38.47 47.12 19.56
C VAL A 17 -38.34 46.69 18.09
N ARG A 18 -39.45 46.18 17.55
CA ARG A 18 -39.75 46.00 16.12
C ARG A 18 -40.72 47.11 15.73
N ARG A 19 -40.55 47.75 14.56
CA ARG A 19 -41.66 48.23 13.73
C ARG A 19 -41.22 48.52 12.28
N ARG A 20 -41.90 47.85 11.34
CA ARG A 20 -42.03 48.22 9.92
C ARG A 20 -42.88 49.50 9.81
N VAL A 21 -42.72 50.26 8.72
CA VAL A 21 -43.80 50.71 7.80
C VAL A 21 -43.16 51.28 6.52
N LEU A 22 -43.80 50.99 5.38
CA LEU A 22 -43.52 51.42 4.00
C LEU A 22 -44.05 52.85 3.74
N LEU A 23 -43.48 53.58 2.78
CA LEU A 23 -44.17 54.03 1.54
C LEU A 23 -43.32 54.95 0.66
N SER A 24 -43.60 54.83 -0.63
CA SER A 24 -43.05 55.40 -1.87
C SER A 24 -42.97 56.93 -2.00
N SER A 25 -42.09 57.43 -2.89
CA SER A 25 -42.47 58.20 -4.09
C SER A 25 -41.31 58.38 -5.08
N ARG A 26 -41.66 58.51 -6.36
CA ARG A 26 -40.79 58.53 -7.56
C ARG A 26 -40.38 59.97 -7.95
N LEU A 27 -39.45 60.00 -8.93
CA LEU A 27 -39.18 61.02 -9.98
C LEU A 27 -38.04 61.99 -9.69
N LEU A 28 -36.97 61.92 -10.50
CA LEU A 28 -36.66 62.95 -11.52
C LEU A 28 -35.63 62.42 -12.53
N GLN A 29 -35.87 62.77 -13.79
CA GLN A 29 -35.07 62.54 -15.00
C GLN A 29 -34.08 63.70 -15.22
N ASP A 30 -33.22 63.50 -16.23
CA ASP A 30 -32.29 64.45 -16.89
C ASP A 30 -30.94 64.67 -16.17
N ASP A 31 -29.78 64.72 -16.83
CA ASP A 31 -29.50 64.98 -18.23
C ASP A 31 -28.10 64.48 -18.66
N ARG A 32 -27.90 64.38 -19.97
CA ARG A 32 -26.66 63.96 -20.66
C ARG A 32 -25.48 64.94 -20.41
N TRP A 33 -24.23 64.44 -20.51
CA TRP A 33 -23.18 64.87 -21.48
C TRP A 33 -21.87 64.08 -21.27
N VAL A 34 -21.17 63.82 -22.39
CA VAL A 34 -20.02 62.91 -22.53
C VAL A 34 -18.76 63.70 -22.92
N THR A 35 -17.59 63.16 -22.53
CA THR A 35 -16.20 63.27 -23.06
C THR A 35 -15.18 63.90 -22.10
N PRO A 36 -13.88 63.53 -22.17
CA PRO A 36 -13.28 62.20 -22.32
C PRO A 36 -12.21 61.92 -21.23
N THR A 37 -12.09 60.69 -20.73
CA THR A 37 -11.06 60.33 -19.74
C THR A 37 -9.80 59.75 -20.40
N CYS A 38 -8.69 60.47 -20.26
CA CYS A 38 -7.34 59.97 -20.47
C CYS A 38 -6.97 59.06 -19.29
N HIS A 39 -6.88 57.75 -19.50
CA HIS A 39 -6.34 56.85 -18.47
C HIS A 39 -4.87 56.54 -18.77
N SER A 40 -4.00 57.17 -17.99
CA SER A 40 -2.62 56.75 -17.77
C SER A 40 -2.59 55.31 -17.27
N SER A 41 -1.98 54.41 -18.04
CA SER A 41 -1.71 53.04 -17.62
C SER A 41 -0.61 53.05 -16.55
N THR A 42 -1.01 53.09 -15.28
CA THR A 42 -0.11 52.80 -14.17
C THR A 42 0.24 51.32 -14.20
N SER A 43 1.53 51.03 -14.32
CA SER A 43 2.13 49.74 -14.14
C SER A 43 1.86 49.23 -12.72
N GLU A 44 0.86 48.35 -12.56
CA GLU A 44 0.78 47.52 -11.36
C GLU A 44 1.62 46.27 -11.59
N SER A 45 2.75 46.20 -10.90
CA SER A 45 3.55 44.99 -10.75
C SER A 45 2.66 43.93 -10.10
N ARG A 46 2.09 43.04 -10.91
CA ARG A 46 1.46 41.82 -10.41
C ARG A 46 2.50 41.07 -9.59
N CYS A 47 2.21 40.98 -8.30
CA CYS A 47 2.91 40.19 -7.32
C CYS A 47 3.24 38.82 -7.95
N SER A 48 4.54 38.48 -7.95
CA SER A 48 5.05 37.21 -8.44
C SER A 48 4.25 36.07 -7.84
N ARG A 49 3.49 35.35 -8.67
CA ARG A 49 2.85 34.10 -8.27
C ARG A 49 3.97 33.16 -7.81
N PHE A 50 3.88 32.72 -6.57
CA PHE A 50 4.80 31.75 -6.00
C PHE A 50 4.56 30.43 -6.72
N ASP A 51 5.46 30.10 -7.64
CA ASP A 51 5.46 28.88 -8.45
C ASP A 51 6.74 28.11 -8.12
N PRO A 52 6.75 27.35 -7.00
CA PRO A 52 7.96 26.71 -6.48
C PRO A 52 8.43 25.53 -7.35
N ASP A 53 7.57 25.00 -8.24
CA ASP A 53 7.89 23.90 -9.14
C ASP A 53 7.97 24.31 -10.63
N GLY A 54 7.71 25.58 -10.95
CA GLY A 54 7.80 26.13 -12.30
C GLY A 54 6.78 25.54 -13.27
N SER A 55 5.71 24.95 -12.74
CA SER A 55 4.71 24.19 -13.51
C SER A 55 3.68 25.08 -14.18
N GLY A 56 3.61 26.37 -13.84
CA GLY A 56 2.60 27.30 -14.33
C GLY A 56 1.18 27.00 -13.81
N HIS A 57 1.01 26.01 -12.93
CA HIS A 57 -0.24 25.70 -12.26
C HIS A 57 -0.37 26.52 -10.96
N PRO A 58 -1.59 26.97 -10.58
CA PRO A 58 -1.79 27.63 -9.30
C PRO A 58 -1.34 26.71 -8.16
N THR A 59 -0.50 27.21 -7.26
CA THR A 59 -0.14 26.51 -6.02
C THR A 59 -1.41 26.27 -5.20
N THR A 60 -1.84 25.01 -5.11
CA THR A 60 -2.95 24.60 -4.24
C THR A 60 -2.43 24.35 -2.83
N TRP A 61 -3.32 24.35 -1.82
CA TRP A 61 -2.95 24.02 -0.44
C TRP A 61 -2.31 22.61 -0.31
N ASP A 62 -2.61 21.70 -1.24
CA ASP A 62 -1.92 20.42 -1.39
C ASP A 62 -0.42 20.57 -1.67
N ASN A 63 0.00 21.61 -2.40
CA ASN A 63 1.43 21.90 -2.68
C ASN A 63 2.18 22.39 -1.43
N PHE A 64 1.46 22.88 -0.42
CA PHE A 64 2.01 23.26 0.87
C PHE A 64 2.02 22.09 1.88
N GLY A 65 1.58 20.90 1.47
CA GLY A 65 1.52 19.73 2.36
C GLY A 65 0.40 19.82 3.41
N ILE A 66 -0.65 20.62 3.15
CA ILE A 66 -1.87 20.56 3.97
C ILE A 66 -2.66 19.35 3.48
N TRP A 67 -2.41 18.21 4.12
CA TRP A 67 -3.07 16.95 3.77
C TRP A 67 -4.52 16.96 4.27
N ASP A 68 -5.35 16.08 3.69
CA ASP A 68 -6.73 15.92 4.12
C ASP A 68 -6.77 15.57 5.62
N ASN A 69 -7.69 16.19 6.37
CA ASN A 69 -7.76 16.31 7.84
C ASN A 69 -8.05 14.98 8.59
N ARG A 70 -7.68 13.83 8.03
CA ARG A 70 -7.90 12.51 8.64
C ARG A 70 -6.65 11.90 9.26
N ILE A 71 -5.47 12.42 8.93
CA ILE A 71 -4.19 11.94 9.45
C ILE A 71 -3.44 13.15 10.02
N ASP A 72 -3.66 13.45 11.30
CA ASP A 72 -2.97 14.49 12.07
C ASP A 72 -1.53 14.06 12.44
N GLU A 73 -0.79 13.48 11.49
CA GLU A 73 0.55 12.96 11.76
C GLU A 73 1.61 14.07 11.70
N PRO A 74 2.60 14.06 12.62
CA PRO A 74 3.65 15.06 12.63
C PRO A 74 4.54 14.94 11.39
N ILE A 75 5.15 16.05 11.00
CA ILE A 75 6.09 16.10 9.88
C ILE A 75 7.45 15.52 10.33
N LEU A 76 8.06 14.66 9.50
CA LEU A 76 9.43 14.21 9.67
C LEU A 76 10.41 15.34 9.34
N LEU A 77 10.84 16.11 10.34
CA LEU A 77 11.67 17.30 10.14
C LEU A 77 12.99 17.02 9.41
N PRO A 78 13.84 16.05 9.81
CA PRO A 78 15.13 15.85 9.14
C PRO A 78 14.97 15.45 7.65
N PRO A 79 14.10 14.47 7.28
CA PRO A 79 13.74 14.21 5.90
C PRO A 79 13.16 15.44 5.17
N SER A 80 12.25 16.16 5.80
CA SER A 80 11.59 17.31 5.15
C SER A 80 12.58 18.41 4.79
N ILE A 81 13.56 18.67 5.66
CA ILE A 81 14.66 19.60 5.40
C ILE A 81 15.55 19.06 4.28
N LYS A 82 15.94 17.78 4.34
CA LYS A 82 16.81 17.12 3.36
C LYS A 82 16.21 17.15 1.94
N TYR A 83 14.90 16.95 1.80
CA TYR A 83 14.23 16.89 0.51
C TYR A 83 13.49 18.17 0.10
N GLY A 84 13.46 19.19 0.97
CA GLY A 84 12.83 20.49 0.71
C GLY A 84 11.31 20.43 0.54
N LYS A 85 10.65 19.41 1.10
CA LYS A 85 9.19 19.22 1.04
C LYS A 85 8.67 18.65 2.36
N PRO A 86 7.47 19.02 2.83
CA PRO A 86 6.86 18.38 4.00
C PRO A 86 6.65 16.89 3.75
N ILE A 87 7.20 16.05 4.64
CA ILE A 87 7.05 14.58 4.60
C ILE A 87 6.31 14.12 5.86
N PRO A 88 5.22 13.35 5.74
CA PRO A 88 4.52 12.78 6.88
C PRO A 88 5.40 11.83 7.65
N LYS A 89 5.23 11.80 8.96
CA LYS A 89 5.46 10.57 9.68
C LYS A 89 4.39 9.57 9.26
N ILE A 90 4.83 8.38 8.85
CA ILE A 90 3.94 7.26 8.61
C ILE A 90 3.88 6.48 9.91
N SER A 91 2.71 6.45 10.54
CA SER A 91 2.50 5.78 11.82
C SER A 91 2.07 4.34 11.65
N LEU A 92 2.77 3.44 12.33
CA LEU A 92 2.54 2.00 12.22
C LEU A 92 1.24 1.58 12.90
N GLU A 93 0.73 2.34 13.87
CA GLU A 93 -0.58 2.11 14.50
C GLU A 93 -1.75 2.21 13.52
N ASN A 94 -1.56 2.92 12.40
CA ASN A 94 -2.58 3.07 11.36
C ASN A 94 -2.46 2.01 10.27
N VAL A 95 -1.46 1.11 10.33
CA VAL A 95 -1.34 0.02 9.36
C VAL A 95 -2.46 -0.98 9.62
N GLY A 96 -3.21 -1.28 8.57
CA GLY A 96 -4.25 -2.30 8.58
C GLY A 96 -3.70 -3.63 8.12
N CYS A 97 -4.09 -4.72 8.78
CA CYS A 97 -3.75 -6.06 8.34
C CYS A 97 -4.90 -7.03 8.62
N ALA A 98 -5.03 -8.03 7.77
CA ALA A 98 -5.97 -9.13 7.96
C ALA A 98 -5.39 -10.39 7.31
N SER A 99 -5.56 -11.54 7.94
CA SER A 99 -5.19 -12.84 7.40
C SER A 99 -6.28 -13.86 7.72
N GLN A 100 -6.87 -14.44 6.69
CA GLN A 100 -7.92 -15.44 6.80
C GLN A 100 -7.42 -16.78 6.26
N ILE A 101 -7.70 -17.87 6.99
CA ILE A 101 -7.25 -19.22 6.63
C ILE A 101 -7.95 -19.79 5.38
N GLY A 102 -9.14 -19.30 5.03
CA GLY A 102 -9.95 -19.87 3.95
C GLY A 102 -10.40 -21.30 4.26
N LYS A 103 -10.33 -22.19 3.26
CA LYS A 103 -10.70 -23.61 3.40
C LYS A 103 -9.47 -24.51 3.61
N ARG A 104 -8.29 -23.93 3.86
CA ARG A 104 -7.08 -24.67 4.18
C ARG A 104 -7.12 -25.24 5.61
N LYS A 105 -6.28 -26.24 5.88
CA LYS A 105 -6.13 -26.83 7.22
C LYS A 105 -5.28 -25.98 8.15
N VAL A 106 -4.30 -25.29 7.59
CA VAL A 106 -3.32 -24.46 8.29
C VAL A 106 -3.26 -23.12 7.55
N ASN A 107 -3.03 -22.05 8.29
CA ASN A 107 -2.67 -20.76 7.70
C ASN A 107 -1.14 -20.70 7.59
N GLU A 108 -0.63 -20.81 6.37
CA GLU A 108 0.79 -20.78 6.03
C GLU A 108 1.27 -19.35 5.73
N ASP A 109 0.35 -18.38 5.58
CA ASP A 109 0.68 -16.97 5.41
C ASP A 109 1.28 -16.35 6.68
N ARG A 110 2.29 -15.52 6.49
CA ARG A 110 2.83 -14.59 7.50
C ARG A 110 2.89 -13.19 6.93
N PHE A 111 2.82 -12.21 7.80
CA PHE A 111 3.01 -10.81 7.45
C PHE A 111 3.65 -10.11 8.63
N ASP A 112 4.36 -9.02 8.37
CA ASP A 112 5.01 -8.25 9.42
C ASP A 112 5.21 -6.79 9.00
N PHE A 113 5.33 -5.91 9.97
CA PHE A 113 5.70 -4.53 9.76
C PHE A 113 6.32 -3.91 11.01
N ALA A 114 7.41 -3.19 10.82
CA ALA A 114 8.16 -2.60 11.91
C ALA A 114 8.92 -1.35 11.48
N GLN A 115 9.34 -0.59 12.49
CA GLN A 115 10.32 0.48 12.31
C GLN A 115 11.71 -0.09 12.60
N LEU A 116 12.51 -0.32 11.55
CA LEU A 116 13.85 -0.90 11.69
C LEU A 116 14.86 0.12 12.22
N THR A 117 14.79 1.35 11.71
CA THR A 117 15.61 2.49 12.18
C THR A 117 14.76 3.75 12.26
N GLU A 118 15.33 4.88 12.70
CA GLU A 118 14.63 6.18 12.67
C GLU A 118 14.20 6.57 11.24
N GLU A 119 14.94 6.11 10.22
CA GLU A 119 14.73 6.44 8.82
C GLU A 119 13.99 5.35 8.04
N VAL A 120 14.05 4.08 8.46
CA VAL A 120 13.59 2.93 7.65
C VAL A 120 12.42 2.21 8.31
N LEU A 121 11.28 2.19 7.61
CA LEU A 121 10.15 1.30 7.90
C LEU A 121 10.20 0.05 7.01
N TYR A 122 9.70 -1.05 7.53
CA TYR A 122 9.64 -2.36 6.90
C TYR A 122 8.20 -2.88 6.89
N PHE A 123 7.83 -3.52 5.78
CA PHE A 123 6.55 -4.20 5.61
C PHE A 123 6.77 -5.46 4.77
N ALA A 124 6.16 -6.58 5.15
CA ALA A 124 6.32 -7.82 4.41
C ALA A 124 5.09 -8.71 4.45
N VAL A 125 4.96 -9.54 3.41
CA VAL A 125 4.10 -10.72 3.38
C VAL A 125 4.89 -11.92 2.85
N TYR A 126 4.61 -13.08 3.42
CA TYR A 126 5.21 -14.37 3.11
C TYR A 126 4.09 -15.40 2.99
N ASP A 127 3.86 -15.88 1.77
CA ASP A 127 2.86 -16.92 1.48
C ASP A 127 3.59 -18.27 1.49
N GLY A 128 3.30 -19.11 2.48
CA GLY A 128 4.02 -20.35 2.74
C GLY A 128 3.40 -21.55 2.03
N HIS A 129 4.22 -22.51 1.62
CA HIS A 129 3.75 -23.77 1.07
C HIS A 129 4.63 -24.95 1.49
N GLY A 130 4.04 -26.15 1.51
CA GLY A 130 4.77 -27.36 1.92
C GLY A 130 5.13 -27.38 3.40
N GLY A 131 4.30 -26.74 4.24
CA GLY A 131 4.56 -26.46 5.64
C GLY A 131 4.94 -24.98 5.86
N PRO A 132 4.58 -24.38 7.01
CA PRO A 132 4.80 -22.95 7.27
C PRO A 132 6.27 -22.60 7.59
N ALA A 133 7.17 -23.59 7.66
CA ALA A 133 8.52 -23.41 8.21
C ALA A 133 9.34 -22.33 7.49
N ALA A 134 9.30 -22.28 6.15
CA ALA A 134 10.01 -21.24 5.39
C ALA A 134 9.42 -19.84 5.65
N ALA A 135 8.09 -19.70 5.67
CA ALA A 135 7.41 -18.44 5.97
C ALA A 135 7.68 -17.96 7.41
N ASP A 136 7.61 -18.87 8.39
CA ASP A 136 7.95 -18.62 9.80
C ASP A 136 9.41 -18.18 9.96
N PHE A 137 10.33 -18.83 9.24
CA PHE A 137 11.75 -18.49 9.28
C PHE A 137 11.99 -17.08 8.73
N CYS A 138 11.37 -16.73 7.59
CA CYS A 138 11.48 -15.40 7.00
C CYS A 138 10.90 -14.33 7.92
N HIS A 139 9.69 -14.55 8.45
CA HIS A 139 9.06 -13.67 9.43
C HIS A 139 9.96 -13.44 10.67
N THR A 140 10.64 -14.49 11.15
CA THR A 140 11.48 -14.41 12.35
C THR A 140 12.82 -13.69 12.11
N HIS A 141 13.39 -13.80 10.91
CA HIS A 141 14.79 -13.43 10.66
C HIS A 141 15.00 -12.27 9.66
N MET A 142 13.99 -11.90 8.86
CA MET A 142 14.14 -10.86 7.81
C MET A 142 14.54 -9.51 8.38
N GLU A 143 13.87 -9.05 9.45
CA GLU A 143 14.20 -7.76 10.06
C GLU A 143 15.67 -7.70 10.49
N LYS A 144 16.15 -8.75 11.16
CA LYS A 144 17.53 -8.82 11.63
C LYS A 144 18.53 -8.82 10.47
N CYS A 145 18.28 -9.61 9.43
CA CYS A 145 19.15 -9.66 8.26
C CYS A 145 19.24 -8.29 7.58
N ILE A 146 18.10 -7.60 7.39
CA ILE A 146 18.07 -6.25 6.82
C ILE A 146 18.80 -5.25 7.73
N MET A 147 18.55 -5.26 9.04
CA MET A 147 19.23 -4.38 10.00
C MET A 147 20.75 -4.58 10.01
N ASP A 148 21.24 -5.82 9.86
CA ASP A 148 22.67 -6.12 9.81
C ASP A 148 23.32 -5.67 8.47
N LEU A 149 22.53 -5.41 7.43
CA LEU A 149 22.97 -4.95 6.10
C LEU A 149 22.86 -3.43 5.90
N LEU A 150 21.88 -2.76 6.52
CA LEU A 150 21.65 -1.31 6.40
C LEU A 150 22.90 -0.43 6.67
N PRO A 151 23.77 -0.73 7.67
CA PRO A 151 25.01 0.03 7.87
C PRO A 151 26.07 -0.21 6.80
N LYS A 152 26.01 -1.34 6.08
CA LYS A 152 27.02 -1.78 5.12
C LYS A 152 26.72 -1.32 3.70
N GLU A 153 25.44 -1.20 3.34
CA GLU A 153 24.98 -0.85 2.00
C GLU A 153 23.89 0.22 2.04
N LYS A 154 24.03 1.24 1.19
CA LYS A 154 23.09 2.37 1.12
C LYS A 154 22.01 2.17 0.05
N ASN A 155 22.27 1.36 -0.97
CA ASN A 155 21.26 1.04 -1.97
C ASN A 155 20.31 -0.02 -1.42
N LEU A 156 19.06 0.35 -1.15
CA LEU A 156 18.07 -0.55 -0.59
C LEU A 156 17.70 -1.71 -1.53
N GLU A 157 17.84 -1.54 -2.86
CA GLU A 157 17.64 -2.62 -3.82
C GLU A 157 18.71 -3.71 -3.63
N THR A 158 19.96 -3.29 -3.42
CA THR A 158 21.08 -4.19 -3.10
C THR A 158 20.91 -4.82 -1.71
N VAL A 159 20.51 -4.03 -0.70
CA VAL A 159 20.23 -4.54 0.65
C VAL A 159 19.20 -5.66 0.61
N LEU A 160 18.07 -5.47 -0.06
CA LEU A 160 17.03 -6.49 -0.16
C LEU A 160 17.49 -7.71 -0.97
N THR A 161 18.22 -7.49 -2.07
CA THR A 161 18.77 -8.61 -2.85
C THR A 161 19.70 -9.48 -2.00
N LEU A 162 20.62 -8.87 -1.25
CA LEU A 162 21.50 -9.59 -0.34
C LEU A 162 20.72 -10.26 0.80
N ALA A 163 19.74 -9.58 1.38
CA ALA A 163 18.94 -10.12 2.48
C ALA A 163 18.16 -11.38 2.07
N PHE A 164 17.58 -11.40 0.86
CA PHE A 164 16.86 -12.56 0.35
C PHE A 164 17.80 -13.76 0.14
N LEU A 165 18.98 -13.53 -0.42
CA LEU A 165 19.98 -14.58 -0.63
C LEU A 165 20.55 -15.11 0.70
N GLU A 166 20.87 -14.22 1.65
CA GLU A 166 21.38 -14.59 2.98
C GLU A 166 20.33 -15.38 3.78
N ILE A 167 19.05 -15.00 3.70
CA ILE A 167 17.98 -15.75 4.36
C ILE A 167 17.73 -17.11 3.72
N ASP A 168 17.76 -17.21 2.39
CA ASP A 168 17.60 -18.50 1.72
C ASP A 168 18.75 -19.46 2.09
N GLU A 169 19.99 -18.97 2.14
CA GLU A 169 21.15 -19.75 2.57
C GLU A 169 21.04 -20.18 4.05
N ALA A 170 20.59 -19.27 4.92
CA ALA A 170 20.36 -19.56 6.33
C ALA A 170 19.24 -20.60 6.53
N PHE A 171 18.12 -20.47 5.81
CA PHE A 171 17.03 -21.45 5.84
C PHE A 171 17.47 -22.80 5.28
N SER A 172 18.23 -22.82 4.19
CA SER A 172 18.77 -24.05 3.62
C SER A 172 19.65 -24.79 4.64
N SER A 173 20.52 -24.07 5.34
CA SER A 173 21.34 -24.63 6.41
C SER A 173 20.49 -25.16 7.58
N HIS A 174 19.44 -24.42 7.97
CA HIS A 174 18.50 -24.83 9.01
C HIS A 174 17.73 -26.10 8.62
N ALA A 175 17.20 -26.16 7.40
CA ALA A 175 16.45 -27.29 6.87
C ALA A 175 17.30 -28.56 6.77
N GLN A 176 18.56 -28.45 6.32
CA GLN A 176 19.48 -29.59 6.20
C GLN A 176 19.93 -30.17 7.55
N LEU A 177 19.99 -29.34 8.60
CA LEU A 177 20.37 -29.76 9.95
C LEU A 177 19.18 -30.28 10.77
N SER A 178 17.95 -29.99 10.35
CA SER A 178 16.74 -30.46 11.02
C SER A 178 16.52 -31.96 10.80
N ALA A 179 15.96 -32.63 11.81
CA ALA A 179 15.49 -34.01 11.67
C ALA A 179 14.21 -34.12 10.83
N ASP A 180 13.49 -33.01 10.66
CA ASP A 180 12.26 -32.96 9.90
C ASP A 180 12.56 -32.75 8.40
N ALA A 181 12.47 -33.83 7.64
CA ALA A 181 12.72 -33.84 6.20
C ALA A 181 11.70 -33.02 5.40
N THR A 182 10.55 -32.66 5.98
CA THR A 182 9.53 -31.84 5.28
C THR A 182 10.02 -30.42 5.00
N LEU A 183 10.98 -29.91 5.80
CA LEU A 183 11.58 -28.59 5.60
C LEU A 183 12.33 -28.48 4.26
N LEU A 184 12.83 -29.59 3.72
CA LEU A 184 13.50 -29.60 2.40
C LEU A 184 12.54 -29.21 1.27
N THR A 185 11.24 -29.42 1.48
CA THR A 185 10.17 -29.11 0.54
C THR A 185 9.31 -27.92 0.95
N SER A 186 9.59 -27.32 2.11
CA SER A 186 8.93 -26.09 2.54
C SER A 186 9.53 -24.91 1.79
N GLY A 187 8.67 -24.02 1.32
CA GLY A 187 9.05 -22.80 0.64
C GLY A 187 8.06 -21.68 0.94
N THR A 188 8.41 -20.48 0.52
CA THR A 188 7.55 -19.32 0.69
C THR A 188 7.82 -18.27 -0.38
N THR A 189 6.78 -17.53 -0.75
CA THR A 189 6.94 -16.23 -1.40
C THR A 189 7.55 -15.24 -0.40
N ALA A 190 8.12 -14.16 -0.90
CA ALA A 190 8.46 -13.03 -0.05
C ALA A 190 8.24 -11.76 -0.84
N THR A 191 7.43 -10.85 -0.31
CA THR A 191 7.29 -9.49 -0.83
C THR A 191 7.58 -8.52 0.30
N VAL A 192 8.73 -7.86 0.22
CA VAL A 192 9.25 -6.98 1.26
C VAL A 192 9.35 -5.56 0.72
N ALA A 193 8.85 -4.59 1.48
CA ALA A 193 8.91 -3.17 1.18
C ALA A 193 9.67 -2.43 2.27
N LEU A 194 10.67 -1.63 1.86
CA LEU A 194 11.38 -0.70 2.73
C LEU A 194 11.03 0.72 2.35
N LEU A 195 10.61 1.52 3.33
CA LEU A 195 10.36 2.95 3.17
C LEU A 195 11.40 3.74 3.95
N ARG A 196 12.35 4.37 3.23
CA ARG A 196 13.38 5.22 3.82
C ARG A 196 13.00 6.69 3.77
N ASP A 197 13.29 7.39 4.87
CA ASP A 197 13.02 8.82 5.08
C ASP A 197 11.56 9.21 4.82
N GLY A 198 10.62 8.25 4.92
CA GLY A 198 9.21 8.45 4.59
C GLY A 198 8.93 8.76 3.12
N ILE A 199 9.89 8.63 2.19
CA ILE A 199 9.69 9.04 0.78
C ILE A 199 10.27 8.07 -0.26
N GLU A 200 11.30 7.31 0.08
CA GLU A 200 11.93 6.35 -0.83
C GLU A 200 11.40 4.96 -0.55
N LEU A 201 10.50 4.47 -1.40
CA LEU A 201 9.92 3.14 -1.30
C LEU A 201 10.67 2.18 -2.24
N VAL A 202 11.22 1.10 -1.69
CA VAL A 202 11.82 0.01 -2.45
C VAL A 202 11.10 -1.29 -2.10
N VAL A 203 10.63 -1.99 -3.12
CA VAL A 203 10.01 -3.29 -2.98
C VAL A 203 10.90 -4.34 -3.63
N ALA A 204 11.07 -5.48 -2.96
CA ALA A 204 11.71 -6.67 -3.49
C ALA A 204 10.76 -7.86 -3.36
N SER A 205 10.65 -8.69 -4.39
CA SER A 205 9.85 -9.91 -4.28
C SER A 205 10.38 -11.13 -5.02
N VAL A 206 10.01 -12.30 -4.49
CA VAL A 206 10.03 -13.61 -5.15
C VAL A 206 8.66 -14.27 -4.98
N GLY A 207 8.22 -15.02 -5.99
CA GLY A 207 6.88 -15.63 -6.02
C GLY A 207 5.83 -14.72 -6.66
N ASP A 208 4.58 -14.89 -6.22
CA ASP A 208 3.36 -14.28 -6.78
C ASP A 208 2.52 -13.50 -5.73
N SER A 209 3.05 -13.31 -4.52
CA SER A 209 2.59 -12.23 -3.64
C SER A 209 2.83 -10.87 -4.28
N GLN A 210 1.88 -9.96 -4.11
CA GLN A 210 1.84 -8.68 -4.82
C GLN A 210 2.03 -7.48 -3.90
N ALA A 211 2.68 -6.44 -4.44
CA ALA A 211 2.68 -5.10 -3.86
C ALA A 211 2.09 -4.09 -4.86
N ILE A 212 1.17 -3.25 -4.40
CA ILE A 212 0.44 -2.27 -5.22
C ILE A 212 0.47 -0.92 -4.50
N LEU A 213 0.88 0.13 -5.21
CA LEU A 213 0.72 1.51 -4.75
C LEU A 213 -0.56 2.10 -5.36
N CYS A 214 -1.42 2.69 -4.56
CA CYS A 214 -2.54 3.48 -5.05
C CYS A 214 -2.13 4.96 -5.20
N ARG A 215 -2.09 5.44 -6.45
CA ARG A 215 -1.80 6.84 -6.79
C ARG A 215 -3.00 7.42 -7.53
N LYS A 216 -3.58 8.50 -7.00
CA LYS A 216 -4.78 9.14 -7.60
C LYS A 216 -5.94 8.16 -7.83
N GLY A 217 -6.17 7.25 -6.87
CA GLY A 217 -7.20 6.21 -6.96
C GLY A 217 -6.92 5.09 -7.96
N LYS A 218 -5.73 5.04 -8.57
CA LYS A 218 -5.36 4.02 -9.56
C LYS A 218 -4.22 3.12 -9.05
N PRO A 219 -4.28 1.81 -9.33
CA PRO A 219 -3.23 0.86 -8.95
C PRO A 219 -1.98 1.04 -9.81
N MET A 220 -0.84 1.09 -9.15
CA MET A 220 0.49 0.95 -9.75
C MET A 220 1.13 -0.32 -9.18
N LYS A 221 1.20 -1.37 -10.00
CA LYS A 221 1.86 -2.63 -9.60
C LYS A 221 3.34 -2.40 -9.35
N LEU A 222 3.82 -2.84 -8.19
CA LEU A 222 5.22 -2.75 -7.81
C LEU A 222 5.99 -4.06 -8.02
N THR A 223 5.27 -5.18 -8.10
CA THR A 223 5.81 -6.52 -8.38
C THR A 223 5.23 -7.08 -9.67
N ILE A 224 5.90 -8.10 -10.21
CA ILE A 224 5.46 -8.90 -11.35
C ILE A 224 5.56 -10.37 -10.92
N ASP A 225 4.47 -11.11 -11.06
CA ASP A 225 4.40 -12.50 -10.60
C ASP A 225 5.47 -13.36 -11.31
N HIS A 226 6.18 -14.17 -10.53
CA HIS A 226 7.19 -15.11 -11.01
C HIS A 226 6.54 -16.46 -11.35
N THR A 227 5.85 -16.52 -12.49
CA THR A 227 5.13 -17.73 -12.92
C THR A 227 5.84 -18.44 -14.08
N PRO A 228 5.63 -19.75 -14.27
CA PRO A 228 6.19 -20.49 -15.40
C PRO A 228 5.69 -20.04 -16.79
N GLU A 229 4.69 -19.17 -16.85
CA GLU A 229 4.20 -18.56 -18.08
C GLU A 229 5.12 -17.43 -18.58
N ARG A 230 5.85 -16.78 -17.67
CA ARG A 230 6.79 -15.72 -18.00
C ARG A 230 7.97 -16.30 -18.79
N LYS A 231 8.28 -15.68 -19.93
CA LYS A 231 9.20 -16.27 -20.93
C LYS A 231 10.63 -16.41 -20.40
N ASP A 232 11.13 -15.37 -19.76
CA ASP A 232 12.44 -15.32 -19.11
C ASP A 232 12.56 -16.36 -17.98
N GLU A 233 11.54 -16.48 -17.13
CA GLU A 233 11.50 -17.47 -16.05
C GLU A 233 11.50 -18.89 -16.61
N LYS A 234 10.66 -19.16 -17.61
CA LYS A 234 10.58 -20.46 -18.30
C LYS A 234 11.90 -20.84 -18.97
N GLU A 235 12.59 -19.88 -19.57
CA GLU A 235 13.91 -20.09 -20.17
C GLU A 235 14.95 -20.45 -19.10
N ARG A 236 14.96 -19.76 -17.96
CA ARG A 236 15.84 -20.11 -16.82
C ARG A 236 15.58 -21.53 -16.31
N ILE A 237 14.32 -21.90 -16.05
CA ILE A 237 13.96 -23.24 -15.58
C ILE A 237 14.50 -24.32 -16.53
N LYS A 238 14.26 -24.17 -17.84
CA LYS A 238 14.78 -25.11 -18.85
C LYS A 238 16.31 -25.16 -18.90
N LYS A 239 16.96 -24.00 -18.80
CA LYS A 239 18.43 -23.89 -18.83
C LYS A 239 19.07 -24.59 -17.63
N CYS A 240 18.42 -24.56 -16.47
CA CYS A 240 18.84 -25.25 -15.25
C CYS A 240 18.41 -26.72 -15.19
N GLY A 241 17.82 -27.27 -16.26
CA GLY A 241 17.42 -28.68 -16.32
C GLY A 241 16.06 -29.01 -15.69
N GLY A 242 15.33 -28.00 -15.21
CA GLY A 242 13.93 -28.14 -14.80
C GLY A 242 12.98 -28.22 -16.00
N PHE A 243 11.73 -28.61 -15.75
CA PHE A 243 10.68 -28.65 -16.76
C PHE A 243 9.39 -28.03 -16.22
N VAL A 244 8.48 -27.67 -17.13
CA VAL A 244 7.14 -27.17 -16.78
C VAL A 244 6.12 -28.21 -17.18
N ALA A 245 5.41 -28.76 -16.20
CA ALA A 245 4.29 -29.68 -16.41
C ALA A 245 2.97 -28.94 -16.20
N TRP A 246 1.91 -29.41 -16.86
CA TRP A 246 0.57 -28.84 -16.76
C TRP A 246 -0.31 -29.82 -15.98
N ASN A 247 -1.00 -29.33 -14.96
CA ASN A 247 -1.96 -30.16 -14.22
C ASN A 247 -3.25 -30.37 -15.06
N SER A 248 -4.19 -31.18 -14.55
CA SER A 248 -5.48 -31.46 -15.19
C SER A 248 -6.33 -30.21 -15.46
N VAL A 249 -6.05 -29.11 -14.75
CA VAL A 249 -6.76 -27.83 -14.84
C VAL A 249 -6.04 -26.85 -15.77
N GLY A 250 -4.94 -27.27 -16.40
CA GLY A 250 -4.16 -26.42 -17.29
C GLY A 250 -3.35 -25.34 -16.57
N GLN A 251 -2.95 -25.57 -15.31
CA GLN A 251 -2.02 -24.68 -14.62
C GLN A 251 -0.58 -25.19 -14.71
N PRO A 252 0.38 -24.33 -15.07
CA PRO A 252 1.77 -24.73 -15.23
C PRO A 252 2.48 -24.80 -13.88
N HIS A 253 3.26 -25.87 -13.67
CA HIS A 253 4.04 -26.11 -12.47
C HIS A 253 5.48 -26.52 -12.82
N VAL A 254 6.46 -25.93 -12.14
CA VAL A 254 7.87 -26.34 -12.20
C VAL A 254 8.02 -27.74 -11.63
N ASN A 255 8.62 -28.63 -12.42
CA ASN A 255 8.78 -30.06 -12.15
C ASN A 255 7.49 -30.76 -11.71
N GLY A 256 6.32 -30.24 -12.11
CA GLY A 256 5.01 -30.75 -11.69
C GLY A 256 4.64 -30.50 -10.23
N ARG A 257 5.40 -29.67 -9.49
CA ARG A 257 5.19 -29.39 -8.07
C ARG A 257 4.86 -27.94 -7.76
N LEU A 258 5.66 -26.98 -8.24
CA LEU A 258 5.60 -25.59 -7.76
C LEU A 258 4.98 -24.66 -8.80
N ALA A 259 3.98 -23.86 -8.41
CA ALA A 259 3.26 -22.94 -9.32
C ALA A 259 4.04 -21.65 -9.65
N MET A 260 5.15 -21.40 -8.94
CA MET A 260 6.02 -20.22 -9.11
C MET A 260 7.45 -20.62 -9.47
N THR A 261 8.23 -19.65 -9.97
CA THR A 261 9.60 -19.86 -10.50
C THR A 261 10.70 -19.23 -9.64
N ARG A 262 10.33 -18.50 -8.58
CA ARG A 262 11.23 -17.97 -7.56
C ARG A 262 10.58 -18.12 -6.19
N SER A 263 11.35 -18.48 -5.18
CA SER A 263 10.88 -18.66 -3.80
C SER A 263 12.08 -18.68 -2.84
N LEU A 264 11.82 -18.41 -1.56
CA LEU A 264 12.73 -18.75 -0.47
C LEU A 264 12.41 -20.19 -0.01
N GLY A 265 13.43 -21.02 0.22
CA GLY A 265 13.23 -22.45 0.50
C GLY A 265 13.16 -23.31 -0.77
N ASP A 266 12.29 -24.32 -0.83
CA ASP A 266 12.19 -25.27 -1.96
C ASP A 266 13.56 -25.83 -2.40
N LEU A 267 14.33 -26.37 -1.44
CA LEU A 267 15.73 -26.75 -1.65
C LEU A 267 15.92 -27.73 -2.81
N ASP A 268 14.95 -28.63 -3.01
CA ASP A 268 14.98 -29.61 -4.09
C ASP A 268 14.81 -29.00 -5.50
N LEU A 269 14.20 -27.81 -5.59
CA LEU A 269 13.96 -27.10 -6.85
C LEU A 269 14.98 -25.99 -7.15
N LYS A 270 15.81 -25.61 -6.17
CA LYS A 270 16.87 -24.59 -6.34
C LYS A 270 17.80 -24.93 -7.52
N ASN A 271 18.22 -26.19 -7.64
CA ASN A 271 19.04 -26.67 -8.77
C ASN A 271 18.28 -26.73 -10.10
N SER A 272 16.95 -26.73 -10.08
CA SER A 272 16.08 -26.71 -11.28
C SER A 272 15.74 -25.29 -11.75
N GLY A 273 16.35 -24.27 -11.16
CA GLY A 273 16.21 -22.87 -11.56
C GLY A 273 15.20 -22.06 -10.74
N VAL A 274 14.66 -22.60 -9.63
CA VAL A 274 13.84 -21.84 -8.68
C VAL A 274 14.73 -21.04 -7.74
N ILE A 275 15.00 -19.79 -8.07
CA ILE A 275 16.00 -18.94 -7.38
C ILE A 275 15.38 -18.09 -6.28
N ALA A 276 16.21 -17.68 -5.30
CA ALA A 276 15.86 -16.75 -4.23
C ALA A 276 16.15 -15.27 -4.56
N GLU A 277 16.79 -14.99 -5.71
CA GLU A 277 17.11 -13.62 -6.13
C GLU A 277 15.84 -12.84 -6.48
N PRO A 278 15.52 -11.75 -5.76
CA PRO A 278 14.30 -11.00 -5.98
C PRO A 278 14.37 -10.08 -7.20
N GLU A 279 13.21 -9.75 -7.74
CA GLU A 279 13.08 -8.54 -8.55
C GLU A 279 12.82 -7.34 -7.65
N THR A 280 13.49 -6.24 -7.93
CA THR A 280 13.39 -5.02 -7.13
C THR A 280 12.78 -3.88 -7.92
N LYS A 281 12.07 -3.01 -7.22
CA LYS A 281 11.50 -1.78 -7.78
C LYS A 281 11.59 -0.64 -6.79
N ARG A 282 12.27 0.41 -7.20
CA ARG A 282 12.40 1.67 -6.46
C ARG A 282 11.48 2.76 -6.99
N ILE A 283 10.74 3.40 -6.10
CA ILE A 283 9.90 4.56 -6.41
C ILE A 283 10.04 5.64 -5.35
N LYS A 284 9.77 6.88 -5.75
CA LYS A 284 9.64 8.01 -4.83
C LYS A 284 8.17 8.30 -4.56
N LEU A 285 7.78 8.33 -3.29
CA LEU A 285 6.44 8.67 -2.87
C LEU A 285 6.14 10.15 -3.13
N GLN A 286 4.88 10.39 -3.47
CA GLN A 286 4.28 11.70 -3.71
C GLN A 286 3.10 11.83 -2.74
N HIS A 287 3.35 12.25 -1.50
CA HIS A 287 2.32 12.30 -0.45
C HIS A 287 1.07 13.14 -0.76
N ALA A 288 1.12 14.01 -1.78
CA ALA A 288 -0.07 14.70 -2.27
C ALA A 288 -1.02 13.78 -3.05
N ASP A 289 -0.48 12.75 -3.71
CA ASP A 289 -1.13 11.90 -4.70
C ASP A 289 -1.19 10.41 -4.31
N ASP A 290 -0.25 9.94 -3.48
CA ASP A 290 -0.10 8.56 -3.04
C ASP A 290 -0.92 8.29 -1.78
N SER A 291 -1.90 7.41 -1.89
CA SER A 291 -2.86 7.14 -0.83
C SER A 291 -2.44 6.02 0.09
N PHE A 292 -1.94 4.92 -0.47
CA PHE A 292 -1.54 3.75 0.31
C PHE A 292 -0.70 2.76 -0.50
N LEU A 293 0.07 1.94 0.21
CA LEU A 293 0.66 0.69 -0.27
C LEU A 293 -0.21 -0.48 0.22
N VAL A 294 -0.46 -1.46 -0.65
CA VAL A 294 -1.09 -2.74 -0.29
C VAL A 294 -0.15 -3.88 -0.63
N LEU A 295 0.02 -4.82 0.30
CA LEU A 295 0.65 -6.12 0.08
C LEU A 295 -0.42 -7.22 0.14
N THR A 296 -0.44 -8.17 -0.79
CA THR A 296 -1.44 -9.26 -0.84
C THR A 296 -0.83 -10.61 -1.23
N THR A 297 -1.34 -11.69 -0.63
CA THR A 297 -1.03 -13.09 -1.02
C THR A 297 -1.94 -13.59 -2.14
N ASP A 298 -1.63 -14.76 -2.71
CA ASP A 298 -2.25 -15.24 -3.95
C ASP A 298 -3.76 -15.55 -3.81
N GLY A 299 -4.20 -15.93 -2.61
CA GLY A 299 -5.61 -16.18 -2.30
C GLY A 299 -6.52 -14.97 -2.56
N ILE A 300 -5.98 -13.77 -2.42
CA ILE A 300 -6.66 -12.52 -2.81
C ILE A 300 -6.49 -12.28 -4.31
N ASN A 301 -5.25 -12.37 -4.82
CA ASN A 301 -4.89 -11.99 -6.18
C ASN A 301 -5.62 -12.83 -7.26
N PHE A 302 -6.01 -14.07 -6.94
CA PHE A 302 -6.79 -14.91 -7.83
C PHE A 302 -8.25 -14.48 -8.00
N MET A 303 -8.84 -13.87 -6.96
CA MET A 303 -10.26 -13.48 -6.97
C MET A 303 -10.46 -11.99 -7.24
N VAL A 304 -9.60 -11.15 -6.67
CA VAL A 304 -9.73 -9.70 -6.66
C VAL A 304 -8.56 -9.08 -7.42
N ASN A 305 -8.87 -8.28 -8.44
CA ASN A 305 -7.83 -7.62 -9.22
C ASN A 305 -7.31 -6.34 -8.54
N SER A 306 -6.15 -5.84 -8.97
CA SER A 306 -5.50 -4.66 -8.36
C SER A 306 -6.36 -3.38 -8.33
N GLN A 307 -7.24 -3.17 -9.31
CA GLN A 307 -8.17 -2.04 -9.32
C GLN A 307 -9.28 -2.24 -8.29
N GLU A 308 -9.85 -3.44 -8.20
CA GLU A 308 -10.86 -3.77 -7.18
C GLU A 308 -10.27 -3.64 -5.76
N ILE A 309 -9.02 -4.08 -5.54
CA ILE A 309 -8.31 -3.85 -4.26
C ILE A 309 -8.25 -2.35 -3.95
N CYS A 310 -7.84 -1.52 -4.90
CA CYS A 310 -7.81 -0.06 -4.69
C CYS A 310 -9.20 0.51 -4.41
N ASP A 311 -10.23 0.01 -5.08
CA ASP A 311 -11.61 0.47 -4.91
C ASP A 311 -12.16 0.13 -3.53
N PHE A 312 -11.91 -1.09 -3.01
CA PHE A 312 -12.28 -1.49 -1.65
C PHE A 312 -11.58 -0.62 -0.61
N VAL A 313 -10.26 -0.45 -0.74
CA VAL A 313 -9.47 0.33 0.23
C VAL A 313 -9.90 1.81 0.23
N ASN A 314 -10.21 2.40 -0.92
CA ASN A 314 -10.67 3.79 -1.02
C ASN A 314 -12.08 4.03 -0.44
N GLN A 315 -12.89 2.98 -0.28
CA GLN A 315 -14.25 3.08 0.27
C GLN A 315 -14.29 3.00 1.80
N CYS A 316 -13.33 2.30 2.39
CA CYS A 316 -13.23 2.11 3.84
C CYS A 316 -12.77 3.39 4.56
N HIS A 317 -13.10 3.47 5.85
CA HIS A 317 -12.73 4.61 6.68
C HIS A 317 -11.25 4.57 7.05
N ASP A 318 -10.79 3.42 7.54
CA ASP A 318 -9.42 3.21 7.99
C ASP A 318 -8.78 1.96 7.33
N PRO A 319 -7.44 1.87 7.35
CA PRO A 319 -6.73 0.74 6.75
C PRO A 319 -7.08 -0.62 7.34
N SER A 320 -7.48 -0.67 8.62
CA SER A 320 -7.84 -1.94 9.29
C SER A 320 -9.16 -2.48 8.74
N GLU A 321 -10.18 -1.65 8.63
CA GLU A 321 -11.43 -1.98 7.95
C GLU A 321 -11.16 -2.37 6.50
N ALA A 322 -10.31 -1.62 5.79
CA ALA A 322 -9.94 -1.94 4.41
C ALA A 322 -9.32 -3.32 4.26
N ALA A 323 -8.40 -3.70 5.16
CA ALA A 323 -7.76 -5.00 5.16
C ALA A 323 -8.78 -6.14 5.37
N HIS A 324 -9.68 -5.99 6.34
CA HIS A 324 -10.75 -6.96 6.58
C HIS A 324 -11.72 -7.04 5.41
N ALA A 325 -12.10 -5.91 4.82
CA ALA A 325 -13.00 -5.86 3.67
C ALA A 325 -12.41 -6.60 2.46
N VAL A 326 -11.14 -6.36 2.11
CA VAL A 326 -10.49 -7.01 0.97
C VAL A 326 -10.41 -8.53 1.16
N THR A 327 -10.00 -9.00 2.35
CA THR A 327 -9.92 -10.44 2.63
C THR A 327 -11.29 -11.10 2.63
N GLU A 328 -12.30 -10.47 3.24
CA GLU A 328 -13.67 -10.97 3.25
C GLU A 328 -14.26 -11.05 1.84
N GLN A 329 -14.03 -10.04 0.99
CA GLN A 329 -14.48 -10.08 -0.40
C GLN A 329 -13.84 -11.22 -1.19
N ALA A 330 -12.55 -11.51 -0.98
CA ALA A 330 -11.90 -12.65 -1.61
C ALA A 330 -12.58 -13.98 -1.21
N ILE A 331 -12.85 -14.18 0.08
CA ILE A 331 -13.57 -15.37 0.58
C ILE A 331 -14.99 -15.45 0.01
N GLN A 332 -15.71 -14.33 -0.08
CA GLN A 332 -17.06 -14.28 -0.66
C GLN A 332 -17.06 -14.60 -2.16
N TYR A 333 -16.00 -14.26 -2.89
CA TYR A 333 -15.80 -14.67 -4.29
C TYR A 333 -15.35 -16.12 -4.44
N GLY A 334 -15.18 -16.84 -3.33
CA GLY A 334 -14.85 -18.26 -3.31
C GLY A 334 -13.36 -18.55 -3.23
N ALA A 335 -12.54 -17.63 -2.71
CA ALA A 335 -11.16 -17.95 -2.35
C ALA A 335 -11.14 -19.10 -1.34
N GLU A 336 -10.37 -20.13 -1.66
CA GLU A 336 -10.21 -21.31 -0.80
C GLU A 336 -8.86 -21.29 -0.07
N ASP A 337 -7.93 -20.48 -0.57
CA ASP A 337 -6.58 -20.37 -0.03
C ASP A 337 -6.47 -19.45 1.19
N ASN A 338 -5.30 -19.45 1.83
CA ASN A 338 -4.94 -18.40 2.77
C ASN A 338 -5.00 -17.04 2.06
N SER A 339 -5.58 -16.04 2.73
CA SER A 339 -5.83 -14.73 2.15
C SER A 339 -5.36 -13.66 3.13
N THR A 340 -4.23 -13.04 2.80
CA THR A 340 -3.56 -12.07 3.67
C THR A 340 -3.35 -10.74 2.95
N VAL A 341 -3.63 -9.66 3.66
CA VAL A 341 -3.43 -8.29 3.17
C VAL A 341 -2.81 -7.40 4.25
N VAL A 342 -1.92 -6.51 3.83
CA VAL A 342 -1.40 -5.41 4.64
C VAL A 342 -1.63 -4.10 3.89
N VAL A 343 -2.27 -3.12 4.53
CA VAL A 343 -2.61 -1.80 3.99
C VAL A 343 -1.86 -0.74 4.79
N VAL A 344 -0.94 -0.04 4.13
CA VAL A 344 -0.11 1.01 4.72
C VAL A 344 -0.59 2.37 4.21
N PRO A 345 -1.15 3.24 5.07
CA PRO A 345 -1.63 4.55 4.65
C PRO A 345 -0.47 5.52 4.36
N PHE A 346 -0.63 6.36 3.34
CA PHE A 346 0.27 7.47 3.01
C PHE A 346 -0.49 8.81 3.03
N GLY A 347 0.21 9.91 2.74
CA GLY A 347 -0.33 11.27 2.94
C GLY A 347 -1.63 11.59 2.19
N ALA A 348 -1.94 10.91 1.08
CA ALA A 348 -3.19 11.11 0.35
C ALA A 348 -4.30 10.11 0.72
N TRP A 349 -4.19 9.41 1.87
CA TRP A 349 -5.21 8.48 2.33
C TRP A 349 -6.60 9.14 2.35
N GLY A 350 -7.56 8.47 1.73
CA GLY A 350 -8.94 8.90 1.68
C GLY A 350 -9.26 10.05 0.72
N LYS A 351 -8.28 10.72 0.09
CA LYS A 351 -8.56 11.82 -0.87
C LYS A 351 -9.36 11.37 -2.09
N TYR A 352 -9.14 10.15 -2.56
CA TYR A 352 -9.73 9.62 -3.79
C TYR A 352 -10.83 8.60 -3.48
N LYS A 353 -11.97 9.07 -2.97
CA LYS A 353 -13.17 8.23 -2.89
C LYS A 353 -13.75 8.06 -4.30
N ASN A 354 -13.77 6.83 -4.82
CA ASN A 354 -14.42 6.54 -6.10
C ASN A 354 -15.95 6.65 -5.92
N SER A 355 -16.60 7.48 -6.74
CA SER A 355 -18.06 7.65 -6.78
C SER A 355 -18.77 6.64 -7.70
N GLU A 356 -18.04 5.89 -8.53
CA GLU A 356 -18.58 4.96 -9.51
C GLU A 356 -17.97 3.57 -9.31
N ILE A 357 -18.82 2.59 -9.00
CA ILE A 357 -18.41 1.20 -8.82
C ILE A 357 -18.57 0.47 -10.15
N ASN A 358 -17.47 0.09 -10.79
CA ASN A 358 -17.50 -0.85 -11.89
C ASN A 358 -17.35 -2.28 -11.35
N PHE A 359 -18.44 -2.84 -10.82
CA PHE A 359 -18.48 -4.28 -10.52
C PHE A 359 -18.41 -5.05 -11.85
N SER A 360 -17.27 -5.69 -12.12
CA SER A 360 -17.18 -6.63 -13.23
C SER A 360 -17.79 -7.97 -12.80
N PHE A 361 -19.12 -8.07 -12.92
CA PHE A 361 -19.87 -9.32 -12.71
C PHE A 361 -19.48 -10.46 -13.68
N SER A 362 -18.61 -10.17 -14.66
CA SER A 362 -18.18 -11.07 -15.73
C SER A 362 -16.92 -11.89 -15.44
N ARG A 363 -16.36 -11.87 -14.22
CA ARG A 363 -15.15 -12.64 -13.90
C ARG A 363 -15.47 -14.13 -13.63
N SER A 364 -15.44 -14.86 -14.74
CA SER A 364 -14.91 -16.22 -14.89
C SER A 364 -15.29 -17.29 -13.84
N PHE A 365 -16.41 -17.96 -14.11
CA PHE A 365 -16.69 -19.33 -13.66
C PHE A 365 -15.61 -20.37 -14.05
N ALA A 366 -14.52 -19.98 -14.72
CA ALA A 366 -13.47 -20.90 -15.14
C ALA A 366 -12.41 -21.16 -14.06
N SER A 367 -12.30 -20.32 -13.01
CA SER A 367 -11.36 -20.56 -11.90
C SER A 367 -12.01 -21.19 -10.66
N SER A 368 -13.34 -21.12 -10.54
CA SER A 368 -14.11 -21.64 -9.40
C SER A 368 -14.62 -23.09 -9.56
N GLY A 369 -14.29 -23.74 -10.67
CA GLY A 369 -14.60 -25.16 -10.91
C GLY A 369 -13.54 -26.13 -10.37
N ARG A 370 -12.87 -25.81 -9.26
CA ARG A 370 -11.75 -26.60 -8.72
C ARG A 370 -12.23 -27.67 -7.71
N TRP A 371 -12.62 -28.83 -8.27
CA TRP A 371 -12.45 -30.21 -7.73
C TRP A 371 -13.02 -30.55 -6.34
N ALA A 372 -14.05 -31.40 -6.29
CA ALA A 372 -13.86 -32.80 -5.82
C ALA A 372 -12.60 -33.50 -6.31
#